data_AF-A0AAN6KN89-F1
#
_entry.id   AF-A0AAN6KN89-F1
#
_cell.length_a   1.000
_cell.length_b   1.000
_cell.length_c   1.000
_cell.angle_alpha   90.00
_cell.angle_beta   90.00
_cell.angle_gamma   90.00
#
_symmetry.space_group_name_H-M   'P 1'
#
loop_
_entity.id
_entity.type
_entity.pdbx_description
1 polymer ?
#
loop_
_entity_poly.entity_id
_entity_poly.type
_entity_poly.pdbx_seq_one_letter_code
_entity_poly.pdbx_strand_id
1 'polypeptide(L)'
;MALAHNGILRGLNSIYLQAPHVPRDGSNDVRDFLTYCSCWWESMHHHHEAEEQEFFPNIERISGVEGLMSRNVEQHRAFTPGFDEFQTYAKTCAVKDYDGQKVKSLIESFSEPLTKHLHEEIDTLRALDK
;
A
#
# COMPACT_ATOMS: atom_id res chain seq x y z
N MET A 1 -3.81 13.06 0.54
CA MET A 1 -4.93 12.24 1.05
C MET A 1 -5.76 11.69 -0.10
N ALA A 2 -6.98 12.17 -0.39
CA ALA A 2 -7.88 11.52 -1.36
C ALA A 2 -7.27 11.21 -2.74
N LEU A 3 -6.56 12.16 -3.37
CA LEU A 3 -5.91 11.93 -4.68
C LEU A 3 -4.76 10.92 -4.59
N ALA A 4 -3.98 10.96 -3.50
CA ALA A 4 -2.90 10.00 -3.26
C ALA A 4 -3.50 8.58 -3.10
N HIS A 5 -4.51 8.40 -2.24
CA HIS A 5 -5.15 7.09 -2.00
C HIS A 5 -5.78 6.53 -3.27
N ASN A 6 -6.35 7.41 -4.08
CA ASN A 6 -6.94 7.05 -5.36
C ASN A 6 -5.90 6.52 -6.37
N GLY A 7 -4.67 7.06 -6.36
CA GLY A 7 -3.55 6.55 -7.14
C GLY A 7 -3.02 5.22 -6.59
N ILE A 8 -2.90 5.13 -5.28
CA ILE A 8 -2.52 3.93 -4.52
C ILE A 8 -3.41 2.73 -4.87
N LEU A 9 -4.74 2.91 -4.74
CA LEU A 9 -5.72 1.87 -5.02
C LEU A 9 -5.71 1.46 -6.49
N ARG A 10 -5.53 2.41 -7.41
CA ARG A 10 -5.41 2.11 -8.84
C ARG A 10 -4.16 1.30 -9.16
N GLY A 11 -3.03 1.61 -8.54
CA GLY A 11 -1.80 0.85 -8.67
C GLY A 11 -1.93 -0.57 -8.10
N LEU A 12 -2.61 -0.73 -6.97
CA LEU A 12 -2.86 -2.07 -6.41
C LEU A 12 -3.77 -2.89 -7.34
N ASN A 13 -4.83 -2.26 -7.87
CA ASN A 13 -5.76 -2.91 -8.79
C ASN A 13 -5.08 -3.32 -10.09
N SER A 14 -4.20 -2.49 -10.66
CA SER A 14 -3.46 -2.85 -11.87
C SER A 14 -2.56 -4.06 -11.61
N ILE A 15 -1.84 -4.11 -10.48
CA ILE A 15 -1.02 -5.27 -10.12
C ILE A 15 -1.89 -6.51 -9.95
N TYR A 16 -2.95 -6.43 -9.15
CA TYR A 16 -3.83 -7.56 -8.85
C TYR A 16 -4.47 -8.16 -10.11
N LEU A 17 -4.95 -7.30 -11.01
CA LEU A 17 -5.61 -7.72 -12.25
C LEU A 17 -4.63 -8.25 -13.29
N GLN A 18 -3.43 -7.66 -13.41
CA GLN A 18 -2.50 -8.04 -14.47
C GLN A 18 -1.56 -9.18 -14.09
N ALA A 19 -1.33 -9.47 -12.81
CA ALA A 19 -0.39 -10.51 -12.39
C ALA A 19 -0.61 -11.87 -13.08
N PRO A 20 -1.85 -12.40 -13.24
CA PRO A 20 -2.06 -13.68 -13.94
C PRO A 20 -1.79 -13.64 -15.45
N HIS A 21 -1.67 -12.45 -16.03
CA HIS A 21 -1.57 -12.23 -17.47
C HIS A 21 -0.16 -11.85 -17.93
N VAL A 22 0.80 -11.70 -17.01
CA VAL A 22 2.20 -11.46 -17.35
C VAL A 22 2.78 -12.72 -18.03
N PRO A 23 3.33 -12.61 -19.26
CA PRO A 23 3.87 -13.76 -19.99
C PRO A 23 5.03 -14.41 -19.25
N ARG A 24 4.92 -15.69 -18.92
CA ARG A 24 5.95 -16.44 -18.18
C ARG A 24 7.20 -16.74 -19.03
N ASP A 25 7.04 -16.79 -20.34
CA ASP A 25 8.12 -16.94 -21.32
C ASP A 25 8.81 -15.59 -21.64
N GLY A 26 8.18 -14.47 -21.33
CA GLY A 26 8.73 -13.12 -21.42
C GLY A 26 9.60 -12.76 -20.22
N SER A 27 10.90 -13.12 -20.26
CA SER A 27 11.80 -12.89 -19.11
C SER A 27 11.95 -11.41 -18.72
N ASN A 28 11.80 -10.50 -19.68
CA ASN A 28 11.82 -9.06 -19.41
C ASN A 28 10.48 -8.58 -18.84
N ASP A 29 9.35 -9.05 -19.38
CA ASP A 29 8.02 -8.66 -18.90
C ASP A 29 7.83 -9.01 -17.42
N VAL A 30 8.27 -10.21 -17.00
CA VAL A 30 8.24 -10.61 -15.59
C VAL A 30 9.13 -9.73 -14.73
N ARG A 31 10.35 -9.41 -15.19
CA ARG A 31 11.28 -8.56 -14.44
C ARG A 31 10.71 -7.16 -14.26
N ASP A 32 10.23 -6.56 -15.34
CA ASP A 32 9.66 -5.22 -15.35
C ASP A 32 8.40 -5.16 -14.49
N PHE A 33 7.57 -6.22 -14.50
CA PHE A 33 6.42 -6.33 -13.62
C PHE A 33 6.80 -6.43 -12.13
N LEU A 34 7.81 -7.23 -11.77
CA LEU A 34 8.30 -7.31 -10.39
C LEU A 34 8.92 -5.98 -9.91
N THR A 35 9.62 -5.27 -10.81
CA THR A 35 10.08 -3.90 -10.55
C THR A 35 8.91 -2.94 -10.34
N TYR A 36 7.87 -3.02 -11.17
CA TYR A 36 6.66 -2.20 -11.00
C TYR A 36 5.97 -2.44 -9.65
N CYS A 37 5.83 -3.70 -9.22
CA CYS A 37 5.34 -4.06 -7.89
C CYS A 37 6.17 -3.40 -6.78
N SER A 38 7.50 -3.43 -6.91
CA SER A 38 8.42 -2.82 -5.94
C SER A 38 8.28 -1.31 -5.89
N CYS A 39 8.16 -0.64 -7.04
CA CYS A 39 7.95 0.80 -7.10
C CYS A 39 6.61 1.22 -6.48
N TRP A 40 5.54 0.45 -6.69
CA TRP A 40 4.25 0.71 -6.04
C TRP A 40 4.36 0.56 -4.51
N TRP A 41 5.02 -0.50 -4.04
CA TRP A 41 5.28 -0.68 -2.62
C TRP A 41 6.09 0.48 -2.03
N GLU A 42 7.16 0.92 -2.70
CA GLU A 42 8.01 2.02 -2.21
C GLU A 42 7.24 3.34 -2.14
N SER A 43 6.39 3.63 -3.14
CA SER A 43 5.49 4.79 -3.10
C SER A 43 4.53 4.74 -1.91
N MET A 44 3.98 3.57 -1.60
CA MET A 44 3.07 3.36 -0.49
C MET A 44 3.76 3.48 0.87
N HIS A 45 4.93 2.88 1.00
CA HIS A 45 5.75 2.94 2.20
C HIS A 45 6.13 4.39 2.51
N HIS A 46 6.62 5.13 1.50
CA HIS A 46 6.98 6.54 1.67
C HIS A 46 5.78 7.42 2.03
N HIS A 47 4.60 7.16 1.45
CA HIS A 47 3.36 7.87 1.79
C HIS A 47 3.02 7.74 3.28
N HIS A 48 2.98 6.52 3.82
CA HIS A 48 2.70 6.31 5.24
C HIS A 48 3.82 6.79 6.17
N GLU A 49 5.08 6.66 5.75
CA GLU A 49 6.21 7.19 6.53
C GLU A 49 6.10 8.71 6.69
N ALA A 50 5.83 9.42 5.60
CA ALA A 50 5.60 10.86 5.63
C ALA A 50 4.39 11.24 6.48
N GLU A 51 3.36 10.39 6.50
CA GLU A 51 2.20 10.59 7.36
C GLU A 51 2.56 10.52 8.84
N GLU A 52 3.23 9.47 9.27
CA GLU A 52 3.59 9.28 10.69
C GLU A 52 4.66 10.26 11.17
N GLN A 53 5.63 10.61 10.32
CA GLN A 53 6.73 11.51 10.69
C GLN A 53 6.33 12.99 10.67
N GLU A 54 5.46 13.38 9.72
CA GLU A 54 5.20 14.80 9.47
C GLU A 54 3.70 15.13 9.50
N PHE A 55 2.85 14.43 8.74
CA PHE A 55 1.46 14.84 8.56
C PHE A 55 0.64 14.69 9.85
N PHE A 56 0.62 13.51 10.47
CA PHE A 56 -0.16 13.23 11.67
C PHE A 56 0.25 14.12 12.85
N PRO A 57 1.55 14.27 13.18
CA PRO A 57 1.96 15.19 14.24
C PRO A 57 1.51 16.63 13.98
N ASN A 58 1.56 17.08 12.72
CA ASN A 58 1.09 18.42 12.37
C ASN A 58 -0.43 18.58 12.51
N ILE A 59 -1.23 17.55 12.17
CA ILE A 59 -2.68 17.56 12.38
C ILE A 59 -3.01 17.65 13.88
N GLU A 60 -2.35 16.86 14.73
CA GLU A 60 -2.54 16.91 16.19
C GLU A 60 -2.16 18.29 16.75
N ARG A 61 -1.02 18.84 16.32
CA ARG A 61 -0.56 20.17 16.73
C ARG A 61 -1.53 21.29 16.32
N ILE A 62 -2.08 21.25 15.10
CA ILE A 62 -2.99 22.28 14.60
C ILE A 62 -4.37 22.18 15.26
N SER A 63 -4.86 20.96 15.46
CA SER A 63 -6.16 20.71 16.10
C SER A 63 -6.14 20.86 17.62
N GLY A 64 -4.97 20.73 18.25
CA GLY A 64 -4.81 20.74 19.70
C GLY A 64 -5.28 19.46 20.41
N VAL A 65 -5.52 18.38 19.65
CA VAL A 65 -6.01 17.10 20.17
C VAL A 65 -4.90 16.06 20.05
N GLU A 66 -4.28 15.73 21.19
CA GLU A 66 -3.27 14.67 21.26
C GLU A 66 -3.88 13.30 20.99
N GLY A 67 -3.19 12.49 20.19
CA GLY A 67 -3.59 11.12 19.86
C GLY A 67 -4.74 11.01 18.87
N LEU A 68 -5.20 12.13 18.30
CA LEU A 68 -6.26 12.16 17.28
C LEU A 68 -5.99 11.19 16.11
N MET A 69 -4.73 11.03 15.71
CA MET A 69 -4.35 10.17 14.58
C MET A 69 -3.89 8.76 15.00
N SER A 70 -3.97 8.40 16.29
CA SER A 70 -3.49 7.10 16.80
C SER A 70 -4.16 5.91 16.11
N ARG A 71 -5.46 6.01 15.81
CA ARG A 71 -6.19 4.98 15.07
C ARG A 71 -5.59 4.74 13.68
N ASN A 72 -5.17 5.80 12.99
CA ASN A 72 -4.58 5.71 11.65
C ASN A 72 -3.21 5.02 11.69
N VAL A 73 -2.40 5.32 12.71
CA VAL A 73 -1.13 4.61 12.97
C VAL A 73 -1.36 3.12 13.27
N GLU A 74 -2.36 2.77 14.08
CA GLU A 74 -2.70 1.36 14.33
C GLU A 74 -3.15 0.64 13.06
N GLN A 75 -3.88 1.33 12.18
CA GLN A 75 -4.29 0.79 10.90
C GLN A 75 -3.12 0.56 9.94
N HIS A 76 -2.08 1.40 9.96
CA HIS A 76 -0.82 1.12 9.25
C HIS A 76 -0.26 -0.23 9.65
N ARG A 77 -0.09 -0.44 10.96
CA ARG A 77 0.46 -1.67 11.55
C ARG A 77 -0.35 -2.91 11.18
N ALA A 78 -1.66 -2.78 10.98
CA ALA A 78 -2.53 -3.89 10.67
C ALA A 78 -2.26 -4.54 9.29
N PHE A 79 -1.85 -3.76 8.29
CA PHE A 79 -1.52 -4.30 6.96
C PHE A 79 -0.02 -4.49 6.72
N THR A 80 0.86 -3.85 7.52
CA THR A 80 2.33 -3.89 7.33
C THR A 80 2.89 -5.30 7.14
N PRO A 81 2.52 -6.33 7.92
CA PRO A 81 3.12 -7.66 7.76
C PRO A 81 2.90 -8.26 6.36
N GLY A 82 1.66 -8.25 5.86
CA GLY A 82 1.37 -8.78 4.52
C GLY A 82 1.93 -7.90 3.40
N PHE A 83 1.99 -6.59 3.64
CA PHE A 83 2.60 -5.63 2.73
C PHE A 83 4.12 -5.85 2.55
N ASP A 84 4.83 -6.18 3.64
CA ASP A 84 6.26 -6.50 3.62
C ASP A 84 6.55 -7.87 2.98
N GLU A 85 5.67 -8.85 3.17
CA GLU A 85 5.75 -10.13 2.46
C GLU A 85 5.62 -9.96 0.95
N PHE A 86 4.70 -9.11 0.49
CA PHE A 86 4.55 -8.77 -0.92
C PHE A 86 5.83 -8.15 -1.49
N GLN A 87 6.46 -7.22 -0.78
CA GLN A 87 7.72 -6.62 -1.21
C GLN A 87 8.87 -7.61 -1.25
N THR A 88 8.94 -8.49 -0.26
CA THR A 88 9.94 -9.55 -0.22
C THR A 88 9.83 -10.43 -1.45
N TYR A 89 8.60 -10.83 -1.83
CA TYR A 89 8.37 -11.56 -3.08
C TYR A 89 8.80 -10.75 -4.30
N ALA A 90 8.37 -9.49 -4.42
CA ALA A 90 8.71 -8.64 -5.55
C ALA A 90 10.22 -8.46 -5.75
N LYS A 91 11.00 -8.34 -4.66
CA LYS A 91 12.46 -8.14 -4.70
C LYS A 91 13.27 -9.42 -4.92
N THR A 92 12.77 -10.56 -4.45
CA THR A 92 13.57 -11.80 -4.38
C THR A 92 13.11 -12.89 -5.34
N CYS A 93 11.90 -12.79 -5.90
CA CYS A 93 11.39 -13.76 -6.86
C CYS A 93 12.26 -13.77 -8.12
N ALA A 94 12.83 -14.93 -8.45
CA ALA A 94 13.48 -15.12 -9.73
C ALA A 94 12.43 -15.21 -10.84
N VAL A 95 12.76 -14.69 -12.03
CA VAL A 95 11.86 -14.69 -13.20
C VAL A 95 11.22 -16.05 -13.48
N LYS A 96 12.00 -17.13 -13.38
CA LYS A 96 11.54 -18.51 -13.62
C LYS A 96 10.52 -19.02 -12.58
N ASP A 97 10.51 -18.41 -11.40
CA ASP A 97 9.67 -18.80 -10.26
C ASP A 97 8.44 -17.89 -10.12
N TYR A 98 8.24 -16.98 -11.08
CA TYR A 98 7.11 -16.05 -11.08
C TYR A 98 5.77 -16.77 -11.17
N ASP A 99 4.86 -16.37 -10.28
CA ASP A 99 3.48 -16.85 -10.22
C ASP A 99 2.52 -15.72 -9.93
N GLY A 100 1.74 -15.34 -10.95
CA GLY A 100 0.70 -14.33 -10.82
C GLY A 100 -0.37 -14.67 -9.79
N GLN A 101 -0.66 -15.95 -9.54
CA GLN A 101 -1.60 -16.34 -8.48
C GLN A 101 -0.99 -16.14 -7.10
N LYS A 102 0.32 -16.37 -6.95
CA LYS A 102 1.03 -16.06 -5.71
C LYS A 102 0.97 -14.56 -5.42
N VAL A 103 1.19 -13.71 -6.42
CA VAL A 103 1.05 -12.24 -6.29
C VAL A 103 -0.36 -11.85 -5.79
N LYS A 104 -1.42 -12.43 -6.38
CA LYS A 104 -2.79 -12.16 -5.92
C LYS A 104 -3.00 -12.56 -4.46
N SER A 105 -2.56 -13.76 -4.06
CA SER A 105 -2.70 -14.23 -2.67
C SER A 105 -1.94 -13.35 -1.67
N LEU A 106 -0.79 -12.78 -2.07
CA LEU A 106 -0.05 -11.84 -1.24
C LEU A 106 -0.81 -10.52 -1.10
N ILE A 107 -1.45 -10.02 -2.16
CA ILE A 107 -2.30 -8.82 -2.09
C ILE A 107 -3.53 -9.05 -1.19
N GLU A 108 -4.16 -10.21 -1.32
CA GLU A 108 -5.33 -10.59 -0.52
C GLU A 108 -5.03 -10.60 0.99
N SER A 109 -3.79 -10.86 1.40
CA SER A 109 -3.41 -10.89 2.83
C SER A 109 -3.41 -9.51 3.51
N PHE A 110 -3.30 -8.42 2.75
CA PHE A 110 -3.22 -7.05 3.29
C PHE A 110 -4.22 -6.05 2.69
N SER A 111 -4.88 -6.39 1.58
CA SER A 111 -5.73 -5.44 0.84
C SER A 111 -6.94 -4.94 1.62
N GLU A 112 -7.60 -5.79 2.43
CA GLU A 112 -8.73 -5.37 3.27
C GLU A 112 -8.31 -4.33 4.33
N PRO A 113 -7.34 -4.62 5.23
CA PRO A 113 -6.92 -3.63 6.23
C PRO A 113 -6.33 -2.36 5.60
N LEU A 114 -5.60 -2.47 4.48
CA LEU A 114 -5.13 -1.31 3.72
C LEU A 114 -6.30 -0.46 3.18
N THR A 115 -7.27 -1.09 2.54
CA THR A 115 -8.41 -0.36 1.96
C THR A 115 -9.23 0.31 3.05
N LYS A 116 -9.44 -0.37 4.19
CA LYS A 116 -10.11 0.20 5.37
C LYS A 116 -9.38 1.45 5.86
N HIS A 117 -8.06 1.37 6.04
CA HIS A 117 -7.22 2.50 6.44
C HIS A 117 -7.42 3.72 5.53
N LEU A 118 -7.23 3.53 4.22
CA LEU A 118 -7.30 4.61 3.23
C LEU A 118 -8.65 5.32 3.17
N HIS A 119 -9.74 4.65 3.57
CA HIS A 119 -11.07 5.25 3.67
C HIS A 119 -11.26 5.95 5.02
N GLU A 120 -11.01 5.25 6.13
CA GLU A 120 -11.28 5.77 7.47
C GLU A 120 -10.41 6.97 7.85
N GLU A 121 -9.21 7.09 7.27
CA GLU A 121 -8.38 8.29 7.41
C GLU A 121 -9.06 9.55 6.88
N ILE A 122 -9.72 9.45 5.72
CA ILE A 122 -10.46 10.58 5.16
C ILE A 122 -11.59 10.99 6.12
N ASP A 123 -12.28 10.01 6.71
CA ASP A 123 -13.32 10.27 7.70
C ASP A 123 -12.76 10.90 8.99
N THR A 124 -11.59 10.44 9.48
CA THR A 124 -10.90 11.10 10.62
C THR A 124 -10.67 12.57 10.32
N LEU A 125 -10.10 12.88 9.15
CA LEU A 125 -9.76 14.26 8.77
C LEU A 125 -11.01 15.12 8.55
N ARG A 126 -12.06 14.56 7.93
CA ARG A 126 -13.32 15.28 7.71
C ARG A 126 -14.04 15.61 9.02
N ALA A 127 -13.87 14.81 10.07
CA ALA A 127 -14.47 15.08 11.37
C ALA A 127 -13.90 16.34 12.06
N LEU A 128 -12.83 16.95 11.52
CA LEU A 128 -12.28 18.23 11.97
C LEU A 128 -13.06 19.45 11.47
N ASP A 129 -13.86 19.29 10.40
CA ASP A 129 -14.71 20.35 9.84
C ASP A 129 -16.00 20.47 10.67
N LYS A 130 -15.89 21.09 11.85
CA LYS A 130 -17.00 21.38 12.76
C LYS A 130 -17.29 22.87 12.86
#